data_AF-A0A8J6VEL8-F1
#
_entry.id   AF-A0A8J6VEL8-F1
#
_cell.length_a   1.000
_cell.length_b   1.000
_cell.length_c   1.000
_cell.angle_alpha   90.00
_cell.angle_beta   90.00
_cell.angle_gamma   90.00
#
_symmetry.space_group_name_H-M   'P 1'
#
loop_
_entity.id
_entity.type
_entity.pdbx_description
1 polymer ?
#
loop_
_entity_poly.entity_id
_entity_poly.type
_entity_poly.pdbx_seq_one_letter_code
_entity_poly.pdbx_strand_id
1 'polypeptide(L)' 'MGNRLRTTITLSEDVHKILSEWAEEEERSLANLLSYLASQAAKQRQKDKENPSPDKGKG' A
#
# COMPACT_ATOMS: atom_id res chain seq x y z
N MET A 1 -13.95 18.44 8.00
CA MET A 1 -13.23 18.23 6.72
C MET A 1 -11.91 17.56 7.05
N GLY A 2 -11.64 16.36 6.53
CA GLY A 2 -10.38 15.66 6.81
C GLY A 2 -9.21 16.37 6.11
N ASN A 3 -8.07 16.49 6.81
CA ASN A 3 -6.87 17.09 6.22
C ASN A 3 -6.36 16.20 5.08
N ARG A 4 -6.38 16.70 3.83
CA ARG A 4 -5.84 15.99 2.67
C ARG A 4 -4.36 16.34 2.53
N LEU A 5 -3.49 15.40 2.92
CA LEU A 5 -2.04 15.55 2.79
C LEU A 5 -1.58 15.06 1.42
N ARG A 6 -0.57 15.73 0.84
CA ARG A 6 0.03 15.37 -0.45
C ARG A 6 1.45 14.86 -0.23
N THR A 7 1.74 13.69 -0.80
CA THR A 7 3.09 13.10 -0.83
C THR A 7 3.54 12.99 -2.28
N THR A 8 4.82 13.29 -2.54
CA THR A 8 5.47 13.04 -3.84
C THR A 8 6.45 11.88 -3.67
N ILE A 9 6.49 10.96 -4.62
CA ILE A 9 7.36 9.78 -4.58
C ILE A 9 8.16 9.69 -5.88
N THR A 10 9.35 9.12 -5.78
CA THR A 10 10.16 8.73 -6.94
C THR A 10 10.20 7.20 -6.98
N LEU A 11 9.88 6.63 -8.13
CA LEU A 11 9.93 5.19 -8.37
C LEU A 11 11.06 4.88 -9.35
N SER A 12 11.61 3.68 -9.26
CA SER A 12 12.41 3.14 -10.35
C SER A 12 11.53 2.90 -11.58
N GLU A 13 12.13 2.91 -12.77
CA GLU A 13 11.42 2.81 -14.05
C GLU A 13 10.62 1.51 -14.17
N ASP A 14 11.22 0.39 -13.75
CA ASP A 14 10.58 -0.93 -13.74
C ASP A 14 9.32 -0.96 -12.86
N VAL A 15 9.41 -0.43 -11.64
CA VAL A 15 8.27 -0.36 -10.71
C VAL A 15 7.20 0.59 -11.25
N HIS A 16 7.59 1.73 -11.80
CA HIS A 16 6.65 2.65 -12.43
C HIS A 16 5.88 1.97 -13.57
N LYS A 17 6.58 1.22 -14.44
CA LYS A 17 5.98 0.51 -15.57
C LYS A 17 4.98 -0.54 -15.10
N ILE A 18 5.38 -1.43 -14.19
CA ILE A 18 4.52 -2.49 -13.64
C ILE A 18 3.24 -1.90 -13.02
N LEU A 19 3.37 -0.82 -12.24
CA LEU A 19 2.22 -0.19 -11.61
C LEU A 19 1.35 0.58 -12.63
N SER A 20 1.93 1.11 -13.71
CA SER A 20 1.17 1.77 -14.77
C SER A 20 0.32 0.76 -15.53
N GLU A 21 0.90 -0.37 -15.93
CA GLU A 21 0.18 -1.47 -16.60
C GLU A 21 -0.96 -1.99 -15.71
N TRP A 22 -0.71 -2.20 -14.41
CA TRP A 22 -1.76 -2.61 -13.48
C TRP A 22 -2.87 -1.54 -13.33
N ALA A 23 -2.52 -0.26 -13.32
CA ALA A 23 -3.53 0.81 -13.26
C ALA A 23 -4.42 0.83 -14.52
N GLU A 24 -3.82 0.58 -15.69
CA GLU A 24 -4.53 0.47 -16.97
C GLU A 24 -5.48 -0.73 -16.99
N GLU A 25 -5.03 -1.91 -16.55
CA GLU A 25 -5.87 -3.13 -16.45
C GLU A 25 -7.11 -2.93 -15.56
N GLU A 26 -7.01 -2.12 -14.52
CA GLU A 26 -8.11 -1.79 -13.62
C GLU A 26 -8.88 -0.51 -13.99
N GLU A 27 -8.63 0.06 -15.18
CA GLU A 27 -9.25 1.29 -15.68
C GLU A 27 -9.18 2.47 -14.67
N ARG A 28 -8.06 2.58 -13.95
CA ARG A 28 -7.85 3.63 -12.92
C ARG A 28 -6.55 4.40 -13.13
N SER A 29 -6.48 5.60 -12.55
CA SER A 29 -5.21 6.35 -12.56
C SER A 29 -4.16 5.71 -11.66
N LEU A 30 -2.89 5.83 -12.05
CA LEU A 30 -1.74 5.38 -11.24
C LEU A 30 -1.77 5.96 -9.82
N ALA A 31 -2.16 7.22 -9.66
CA ALA A 31 -2.26 7.87 -8.36
C ALA A 31 -3.34 7.21 -7.47
N ASN A 32 -4.48 6.81 -8.05
CA ASN A 32 -5.54 6.11 -7.33
C ASN A 32 -5.11 4.68 -6.94
N LEU A 33 -4.44 3.96 -7.84
CA LEU A 33 -3.83 2.66 -7.54
C LEU A 33 -2.86 2.78 -6.36
N LEU A 34 -1.91 3.70 -6.42
CA LEU A 34 -0.92 3.92 -5.36
C LEU A 34 -1.58 4.28 -4.02
N SER A 35 -2.59 5.16 -4.04
CA SER A 35 -3.35 5.51 -2.83
C SER A 35 -4.05 4.29 -2.23
N TYR A 36 -4.61 3.42 -3.07
CA TYR A 36 -5.26 2.19 -2.63
C TYR A 36 -4.25 1.22 -2.01
N LEU A 37 -3.14 0.94 -2.70
CA LEU A 37 -2.09 0.04 -2.23
C LEU A 37 -1.47 0.52 -0.92
N ALA A 38 -1.13 1.82 -0.82
CA ALA A 38 -0.61 2.40 0.40
C ALA A 38 -1.60 2.28 1.57
N SER A 39 -2.89 2.45 1.31
CA SER A 39 -3.94 2.29 2.33
C SER A 39 -4.07 0.84 2.81
N GLN A 40 -3.98 -0.14 1.90
CA GLN A 40 -4.00 -1.55 2.27
C GLN A 40 -2.76 -1.93 3.10
N ALA A 41 -1.57 -1.53 2.65
CA ALA A 41 -0.32 -1.79 3.35
C ALA A 41 -0.31 -1.18 4.77
N ALA A 42 -0.78 0.07 4.91
CA ALA A 42 -0.87 0.73 6.21
C ALA A 42 -1.83 0.00 7.18
N LYS A 43 -3.02 -0.39 6.70
CA LYS A 43 -3.99 -1.16 7.48
C LYS A 43 -3.45 -2.52 7.89
N GLN A 44 -2.78 -3.22 6.97
CA GLN A 44 -2.18 -4.52 7.26
C GLN A 44 -1.09 -4.38 8.33
N ARG A 45 -0.19 -3.40 8.19
CA ARG A 45 0.86 -3.12 9.18
C ARG A 45 0.30 -2.80 10.56
N GLN A 46 -0.86 -2.14 10.64
CA GLN A 46 -1.53 -1.89 11.92
C GLN A 46 -2.06 -3.19 12.54
N LYS A 47 -2.73 -4.04 11.76
CA LYS A 47 -3.23 -5.35 12.22
C LYS A 47 -2.09 -6.24 12.74
N ASP A 48 -0.97 -6.29 12.03
CA ASP A 48 0.20 -7.09 12.43
C ASP A 48 0.82 -6.60 13.75
N LYS A 49 0.65 -5.31 14.09
CA LYS A 49 1.10 -4.75 15.37
C LYS A 49 0.12 -5.03 16.52
N GLU A 50 -1.18 -5.06 16.22
CA GLU A 50 -2.23 -5.28 17.23
C GLU A 50 -2.43 -6.76 17.59
N ASN A 51 -2.08 -7.67 16.69
CA ASN A 51 -2.05 -9.11 16.93
C ASN A 51 -0.60 -9.64 16.87
N PRO A 52 0.22 -9.45 17.92
CA PRO A 52 1.39 -10.29 18.10
C PRO A 52 0.84 -11.70 18.36
N SER A 53 0.83 -12.57 17.35
CA SER A 53 0.54 -13.98 17.55
C SER A 53 1.34 -14.47 18.76
N PRO A 54 0.71 -15.09 19.77
CA PRO A 54 1.44 -15.68 20.87
C PRO A 54 2.32 -16.76 20.25
N ASP A 55 3.62 -16.50 20.29
CA ASP A 55 4.66 -17.46 19.98
C ASP A 55 4.30 -18.77 20.69
N LYS A 56 4.23 -19.87 19.93
CA LYS A 56 4.08 -21.21 20.49
C LYS A 56 5.37 -21.52 21.24
N GLY A 57 5.45 -21.04 22.48
CA GLY A 57 6.41 -21.51 23.46
C GLY A 57 6.20 -23.01 23.64
N LYS A 58 7.14 -23.79 23.12
CA LYS A 58 7.37 -25.17 23.55
C LYS A 58 7.55 -25.18 25.07
N GLY A 59 6.78 -26.01 25.75
CA GLY A 59 6.93 -26.40 27.15
C GLY A 59 6.20 -27.69 27.38
#